data_AF-A0AAU8KBI9-F1
#
_entry.id   AF-A0AAU8KBI9-F1
#
_cell.length_a   1.000
_cell.length_b   1.000
_cell.length_c   1.000
_cell.angle_alpha   90.00
_cell.angle_beta   90.00
_cell.angle_gamma   90.00
#
_symmetry.space_group_name_H-M   'P 1'
#
loop_
_entity.id
_entity.type
_entity.pdbx_description
1 polymer ?
#
loop_
_entity_poly.entity_id
_entity_poly.type
_entity_poly.pdbx_seq_one_letter_code
_entity_poly.pdbx_strand_id
1 'polypeptide(L)'
;MRRISRKKRSTLANRAIAASAALILGGGGLVAVNVYASAGEGPSGSSPPTRTQNAGSQLSTIDCPEAVNGLPDVPDEAREEVDRELAAMDTQITDAYQQFADRKEQIARDPGLAENAVLGPLRSKRTASLDRIGIAIGRAGERPAGLESLAGCSLRADDSRGGNGGGRGDGNGGPGGGGQDDGQGQDQGQNQGQDGGQGQDPGGQDPGQGQDPGQGQGQGGNGPVAADFVDIQSVQPNVDRPRQRRGASRGTFTTDCGRNENGKFNPDNVIVAPGVSNGAHHMHDYIGNQANDAFASDDDLANGATTCRNQGDRSTYYWPVLRLQNGQDEDDVNADGGGRDQNVGEIQTPSQVTLKFVGSPVGGVTAMPRFLRIITGDAKAFTNGDANANASWSCTGFEDRQLTDKYPICPEGSQVVRTFAFQNCWDGQNTDSANHRTHVAFAQENGRCPNGFRAVPQLVQRIVYDVPPGPGFAVDSFPEQLHKPITDHGDFINVFDDRLMKKMVRCINDGRRCR
;
A
#
# COMPACT_ATOMS: atom_id res chain seq x y z
N MET A 1 -9.22 -45.66 -40.40
CA MET A 1 -9.61 -47.01 -40.90
C MET A 1 -8.52 -48.02 -40.53
N ARG A 2 -8.92 -49.21 -40.09
CA ARG A 2 -8.11 -50.42 -39.79
C ARG A 2 -7.19 -50.32 -38.55
N ARG A 3 -7.04 -51.34 -37.69
CA ARG A 3 -7.62 -52.68 -37.51
C ARG A 3 -7.02 -53.24 -36.20
N ILE A 4 -7.82 -53.95 -35.39
CA ILE A 4 -7.51 -55.28 -34.75
C ILE A 4 -6.35 -55.28 -33.70
N SER A 5 -6.41 -55.79 -32.46
CA SER A 5 -7.29 -56.74 -31.77
C SER A 5 -6.58 -57.25 -30.49
N ARG A 6 -7.36 -57.76 -29.52
CA ARG A 6 -7.03 -58.81 -28.49
C ARG A 6 -6.03 -58.42 -27.38
N LYS A 7 -6.05 -58.93 -26.14
CA LYS A 7 -6.96 -59.70 -25.25
C LYS A 7 -6.13 -60.04 -23.97
N LYS A 8 -6.80 -60.40 -22.85
CA LYS A 8 -6.34 -61.21 -21.68
C LYS A 8 -5.51 -60.48 -20.59
N ARG A 9 -6.04 -60.35 -19.34
CA ARG A 9 -6.07 -61.28 -18.16
C ARG A 9 -4.73 -61.24 -17.38
N SER A 10 -4.64 -61.21 -16.04
CA SER A 10 -5.53 -61.61 -14.94
C SER A 10 -5.03 -61.11 -13.56
N THR A 11 -5.94 -60.98 -12.57
CA THR A 11 -5.90 -61.45 -11.14
C THR A 11 -4.66 -61.21 -10.27
N LEU A 12 -4.69 -60.98 -8.96
CA LEU A 12 -5.55 -61.29 -7.80
C LEU A 12 -5.03 -60.34 -6.68
N ALA A 13 -5.78 -59.94 -5.66
CA ALA A 13 -5.80 -60.70 -4.41
C ALA A 13 -6.81 -60.10 -3.41
N ASN A 14 -7.31 -61.01 -2.59
CA ASN A 14 -8.39 -60.89 -1.65
C ASN A 14 -7.90 -60.63 -0.22
N ARG A 15 -8.88 -60.19 0.59
CA ARG A 15 -9.19 -60.57 1.98
C ARG A 15 -8.76 -59.66 3.14
N ALA A 16 -9.80 -59.41 3.94
CA ALA A 16 -9.92 -58.69 5.19
C ALA A 16 -9.49 -59.51 6.41
N ILE A 17 -8.99 -58.82 7.45
CA ILE A 17 -9.05 -59.09 8.92
C ILE A 17 -8.83 -57.67 9.54
N ALA A 18 -9.53 -57.13 10.54
CA ALA A 18 -9.83 -57.66 11.87
C ALA A 18 -10.99 -56.89 12.53
N ALA A 19 -11.80 -57.62 13.32
CA ALA A 19 -12.68 -57.07 14.33
C ALA A 19 -12.29 -57.68 15.70
N SER A 20 -12.34 -56.81 16.72
CA SER A 20 -12.60 -57.10 18.13
C SER A 20 -11.49 -57.70 19.01
N ALA A 21 -11.00 -56.89 19.97
CA ALA A 21 -11.00 -57.28 21.37
C ALA A 21 -11.06 -56.02 22.26
N ALA A 22 -12.02 -56.03 23.17
CA ALA A 22 -12.26 -54.99 24.15
C ALA A 22 -11.68 -55.40 25.52
N LEU A 23 -11.48 -54.38 26.36
CA LEU A 23 -11.75 -54.35 27.82
C LEU A 23 -10.62 -54.63 28.86
N ILE A 24 -10.25 -53.49 29.50
CA ILE A 24 -9.97 -53.15 30.93
C ILE A 24 -8.67 -53.60 31.64
N LEU A 25 -7.83 -52.63 32.03
CA LEU A 25 -7.61 -52.13 33.42
C LEU A 25 -6.23 -51.45 33.59
N GLY A 26 -6.22 -50.19 34.03
CA GLY A 26 -5.30 -49.72 35.09
C GLY A 26 -4.12 -48.80 34.73
N GLY A 27 -4.20 -47.54 35.19
CA GLY A 27 -3.08 -46.61 35.47
C GLY A 27 -2.57 -45.83 34.25
N GLY A 28 -2.50 -44.49 34.19
CA GLY A 28 -2.38 -43.47 35.22
C GLY A 28 -1.23 -42.55 34.77
N GLY A 29 -1.53 -41.30 34.40
CA GLY A 29 -0.49 -40.34 33.99
C GLY A 29 -1.05 -39.13 33.23
N LEU A 30 -1.23 -38.03 33.95
CA LEU A 30 -1.78 -36.74 33.50
C LEU A 30 -0.85 -36.04 32.50
N VAL A 31 -1.39 -35.54 31.39
CA VAL A 31 -0.82 -34.44 30.61
C VAL A 31 -1.87 -33.34 30.53
N ALA A 32 -1.60 -32.24 31.23
CA ALA A 32 -2.46 -31.06 31.27
C ALA A 32 -2.36 -30.30 29.95
N VAL A 33 -3.52 -30.07 29.33
CA VAL A 33 -3.73 -29.15 28.21
C VAL A 33 -4.24 -27.85 28.84
N ASN A 34 -3.49 -26.75 28.75
CA ASN A 34 -4.00 -25.43 29.15
C ASN A 34 -4.51 -24.68 27.93
N VAL A 35 -5.82 -24.69 27.80
CA VAL A 35 -6.64 -23.78 26.99
C VAL A 35 -6.87 -22.54 27.86
N TYR A 36 -6.46 -21.36 27.42
CA TYR A 36 -6.85 -20.11 28.09
C TYR A 36 -8.22 -19.69 27.59
N ALA A 37 -9.21 -19.75 28.49
CA ALA A 37 -10.51 -19.11 28.37
C ALA A 37 -10.62 -18.00 29.42
N SER A 38 -11.19 -16.88 29.00
CA SER A 38 -11.58 -15.73 29.81
C SER A 38 -12.57 -16.09 30.91
N ALA A 39 -12.42 -15.49 32.10
CA ALA A 39 -13.48 -14.90 32.94
C ALA A 39 -12.97 -14.66 34.37
N GLY A 40 -13.29 -13.49 34.93
CA GLY A 40 -13.15 -13.19 36.36
C GLY A 40 -13.88 -11.90 36.72
N GLU A 41 -15.07 -12.04 37.31
CA GLU A 41 -15.84 -10.96 37.95
C GLU A 41 -15.65 -10.97 39.49
N GLY A 42 -15.35 -9.78 40.04
CA GLY A 42 -15.76 -9.27 41.36
C GLY A 42 -14.93 -9.63 42.63
N PRO A 43 -14.89 -8.78 43.70
CA PRO A 43 -15.80 -7.66 44.01
C PRO A 43 -15.15 -6.30 44.41
N SER A 44 -16.03 -5.30 44.45
CA SER A 44 -15.97 -3.88 44.86
C SER A 44 -14.95 -3.38 45.92
N GLY A 45 -14.33 -2.21 45.65
CA GLY A 45 -13.71 -1.34 46.65
C GLY A 45 -12.98 -0.10 46.09
N SER A 46 -13.68 1.05 46.06
CA SER A 46 -13.19 2.45 46.14
C SER A 46 -12.03 2.95 45.23
N SER A 47 -12.40 3.80 44.26
CA SER A 47 -11.53 4.59 43.38
C SER A 47 -10.67 5.66 44.07
N PRO A 48 -9.45 5.92 43.56
CA PRO A 48 -8.89 7.26 43.44
C PRO A 48 -8.82 7.69 41.95
N PRO A 49 -8.85 9.00 41.63
CA PRO A 49 -9.08 9.45 40.27
C PRO A 49 -7.86 9.15 39.39
N THR A 50 -8.10 8.41 38.31
CA THR A 50 -7.20 8.36 37.15
C THR A 50 -7.06 9.77 36.62
N ARG A 51 -5.87 10.34 36.82
CA ARG A 51 -5.41 11.53 36.14
C ARG A 51 -5.36 11.17 34.65
N THR A 52 -6.38 11.57 33.90
CA THR A 52 -6.49 11.45 32.46
C THR A 52 -5.21 12.01 31.84
N GLN A 53 -4.32 11.13 31.38
CA GLN A 53 -3.26 11.53 30.47
C GLN A 53 -3.94 11.78 29.10
N ASN A 54 -4.56 12.95 28.97
CA ASN A 54 -4.91 13.52 27.66
C ASN A 54 -3.60 13.90 26.95
N ALA A 55 -2.91 12.92 26.40
CA ALA A 55 -2.01 13.14 25.27
C ALA A 55 -2.84 12.92 24.01
N GLY A 56 -3.40 14.01 23.47
CA GLY A 56 -4.33 13.97 22.34
C GLY A 56 -3.73 13.29 21.11
N SER A 57 -4.05 12.02 20.91
CA SER A 57 -4.05 11.39 19.59
C SER A 57 -5.23 11.98 18.82
N GLN A 58 -4.99 13.06 18.08
CA GLN A 58 -6.00 13.59 17.16
C GLN A 58 -6.23 12.53 16.09
N LEU A 59 -7.44 11.96 16.06
CA LEU A 59 -7.87 11.07 15.00
C LEU A 59 -7.75 11.81 13.67
N SER A 60 -7.16 11.15 12.69
CA SER A 60 -6.78 11.74 11.41
C SER A 60 -7.50 11.10 10.23
N THR A 61 -7.92 9.84 10.34
CA THR A 61 -8.53 9.12 9.22
C THR A 61 -9.53 8.03 9.64
N ILE A 62 -10.12 7.36 8.64
CA ILE A 62 -10.99 6.20 8.74
C ILE A 62 -10.24 4.95 8.30
N ASP A 63 -10.35 3.88 9.07
CA ASP A 63 -9.75 2.57 8.80
C ASP A 63 -10.86 1.52 8.67
N CYS A 64 -10.89 0.84 7.52
CA CYS A 64 -11.88 -0.18 7.19
C CYS A 64 -11.17 -1.46 6.75
N PRO A 65 -11.63 -2.65 7.17
CA PRO A 65 -11.13 -3.92 6.65
C PRO A 65 -11.25 -3.99 5.13
N GLU A 66 -10.18 -4.43 4.48
CA GLU A 66 -10.13 -4.59 3.03
C GLU A 66 -10.99 -5.80 2.61
N ALA A 67 -12.01 -5.55 1.80
CA ALA A 67 -13.02 -6.56 1.46
C ALA A 67 -12.44 -7.67 0.58
N VAL A 68 -11.54 -7.31 -0.35
CA VAL A 68 -10.95 -8.27 -1.31
C VAL A 68 -10.16 -9.38 -0.61
N ASN A 69 -9.61 -9.11 0.58
CA ASN A 69 -8.86 -10.10 1.37
C ASN A 69 -9.76 -11.18 1.99
N GLY A 70 -11.07 -10.92 2.12
CA GLY A 70 -12.05 -11.87 2.62
C GLY A 70 -12.80 -12.65 1.54
N LEU A 71 -12.55 -12.34 0.25
CA LEU A 71 -13.22 -13.02 -0.85
C LEU A 71 -12.50 -14.33 -1.21
N PRO A 72 -13.25 -15.42 -1.49
CA PRO A 72 -12.69 -16.62 -2.13
C PRO A 72 -12.37 -16.34 -3.61
N ASP A 73 -11.93 -17.37 -4.34
CA ASP A 73 -11.81 -17.27 -5.81
C ASP A 73 -13.13 -16.80 -6.43
N VAL A 74 -13.09 -15.64 -7.09
CA VAL A 74 -14.25 -15.02 -7.74
C VAL A 74 -14.43 -15.63 -9.14
N PRO A 75 -15.60 -16.25 -9.43
CA PRO A 75 -15.91 -16.77 -10.76
C PRO A 75 -15.82 -15.68 -11.83
N ASP A 76 -15.34 -16.04 -13.03
CA ASP A 76 -15.17 -15.08 -14.13
C ASP A 76 -16.48 -14.35 -14.47
N GLU A 77 -17.63 -15.02 -14.38
CA GLU A 77 -18.95 -14.43 -14.64
C GLU A 77 -19.39 -13.41 -13.58
N ALA A 78 -18.83 -13.46 -12.37
CA ALA A 78 -19.16 -12.55 -11.28
C ALA A 78 -18.15 -11.39 -11.13
N ARG A 79 -16.96 -11.51 -11.75
CA ARG A 79 -15.83 -10.59 -11.53
C ARG A 79 -16.19 -9.13 -11.76
N GLU A 80 -16.84 -8.80 -12.88
CA GLU A 80 -17.23 -7.42 -13.20
C GLU A 80 -18.21 -6.82 -12.17
N GLU A 81 -19.17 -7.60 -11.66
CA GLU A 81 -20.11 -7.12 -10.62
C GLU A 81 -19.39 -6.94 -9.28
N VAL A 82 -18.45 -7.83 -8.94
CA VAL A 82 -17.63 -7.72 -7.73
C VAL A 82 -16.70 -6.50 -7.76
N ASP A 83 -15.98 -6.29 -8.86
CA ASP A 83 -15.04 -5.17 -9.02
C ASP A 83 -15.75 -3.82 -8.89
N ARG A 84 -16.94 -3.69 -9.48
CA ARG A 84 -17.78 -2.49 -9.34
C ARG A 84 -18.23 -2.25 -7.90
N GLU A 85 -18.58 -3.30 -7.16
CA GLU A 85 -18.98 -3.16 -5.77
C GLU A 85 -17.80 -2.83 -4.85
N LEU A 86 -16.61 -3.38 -5.12
CA LEU A 86 -15.37 -3.02 -4.42
C LEU A 86 -15.01 -1.55 -4.66
N ALA A 87 -15.05 -1.08 -5.91
CA ALA A 87 -14.82 0.32 -6.22
C ALA A 87 -15.87 1.24 -5.57
N ALA A 88 -17.15 0.82 -5.56
CA ALA A 88 -18.20 1.55 -4.85
C ALA A 88 -17.96 1.60 -3.33
N MET A 89 -17.36 0.57 -2.74
CA MET A 89 -16.97 0.59 -1.33
C MET A 89 -15.85 1.59 -1.06
N ASP A 90 -14.90 1.75 -1.98
CA ASP A 90 -13.83 2.75 -1.86
C ASP A 90 -14.40 4.17 -1.89
N THR A 91 -15.29 4.46 -2.83
CA THR A 91 -16.03 5.74 -2.85
C THR A 91 -16.79 5.98 -1.53
N GLN A 92 -17.39 4.96 -0.93
CA GLN A 92 -18.07 5.10 0.36
C GLN A 92 -17.11 5.50 1.49
N ILE A 93 -15.88 4.96 1.50
CA ILE A 93 -14.85 5.29 2.50
C ILE A 93 -14.40 6.74 2.30
N THR A 94 -14.09 7.13 1.07
CA THR A 94 -13.68 8.49 0.75
C THR A 94 -14.76 9.51 1.12
N ASP A 95 -16.04 9.26 0.77
CA ASP A 95 -17.18 10.11 1.18
C ASP A 95 -17.27 10.25 2.71
N ALA A 96 -17.06 9.14 3.43
CA ALA A 96 -17.10 9.14 4.89
C ALA A 96 -15.91 9.91 5.48
N TYR A 97 -14.73 9.80 4.88
CA TYR A 97 -13.55 10.55 5.29
C TYR A 97 -13.76 12.05 5.10
N GLN A 98 -14.33 12.47 3.96
CA GLN A 98 -14.68 13.87 3.73
C GLN A 98 -15.65 14.39 4.80
N GLN A 99 -16.69 13.63 5.10
CA GLN A 99 -17.63 13.98 6.18
C GLN A 99 -16.97 14.03 7.55
N PHE A 100 -16.00 13.16 7.82
CA PHE A 100 -15.20 13.20 9.04
C PHE A 100 -14.32 14.46 9.10
N ALA A 101 -13.61 14.77 8.03
CA ALA A 101 -12.72 15.92 7.91
C ALA A 101 -13.48 17.23 8.11
N ASP A 102 -14.62 17.40 7.45
CA ASP A 102 -15.49 18.59 7.56
C ASP A 102 -16.07 18.78 8.97
N ARG A 103 -16.19 17.70 9.75
CA ARG A 103 -16.81 17.69 11.08
C ARG A 103 -15.80 17.51 12.21
N LYS A 104 -14.50 17.55 11.93
CA LYS A 104 -13.43 17.19 12.87
C LYS A 104 -13.53 17.95 14.19
N GLU A 105 -13.82 19.26 14.16
CA GLU A 105 -13.99 20.08 15.36
C GLU A 105 -15.23 19.72 16.17
N GLN A 106 -16.33 19.35 15.51
CA GLN A 106 -17.57 18.95 16.16
C GLN A 106 -17.41 17.57 16.81
N ILE A 107 -16.76 16.64 16.10
CA ILE A 107 -16.41 15.30 16.60
C ILE A 107 -15.46 15.40 17.79
N ALA A 108 -14.50 16.33 17.79
CA ALA A 108 -13.61 16.56 18.93
C ALA A 108 -14.36 17.01 20.20
N ARG A 109 -15.52 17.68 20.05
CA ARG A 109 -16.37 18.12 21.16
C ARG A 109 -17.39 17.06 21.58
N ASP A 110 -17.90 16.30 20.62
CA ASP A 110 -18.84 15.19 20.83
C ASP A 110 -18.37 13.95 20.02
N PRO A 111 -17.56 13.06 20.64
CA PRO A 111 -17.08 11.86 19.97
C PRO A 111 -18.19 10.92 19.47
N GLY A 112 -19.39 10.98 20.04
CA GLY A 112 -20.53 10.20 19.59
C GLY A 112 -21.01 10.57 18.18
N LEU A 113 -20.68 11.78 17.72
CA LEU A 113 -21.00 12.25 16.38
C LEU A 113 -20.26 11.45 15.30
N ALA A 114 -19.03 11.01 15.56
CA ALA A 114 -18.28 10.17 14.61
C ALA A 114 -19.02 8.86 14.31
N GLU A 115 -19.49 8.19 15.36
CA GLU A 115 -20.22 6.93 15.20
C GLU A 115 -21.56 7.16 14.49
N ASN A 116 -22.34 8.15 14.94
CA ASN A 116 -23.71 8.33 14.46
C ASN A 116 -23.79 8.95 13.06
N ALA A 117 -22.89 9.87 12.72
CA ALA A 117 -22.95 10.62 11.47
C ALA A 117 -22.00 10.09 10.38
N VAL A 118 -20.96 9.33 10.74
CA VAL A 118 -19.94 8.87 9.79
C VAL A 118 -19.86 7.33 9.76
N LEU A 119 -19.43 6.69 10.85
CA LEU A 119 -19.12 5.26 10.84
C LEU A 119 -20.36 4.36 10.73
N GLY A 120 -21.47 4.72 11.40
CA GLY A 120 -22.73 3.98 11.32
C GLY A 120 -23.34 3.96 9.92
N PRO A 121 -23.52 5.12 9.25
CA PRO A 121 -23.92 5.18 7.85
C PRO A 121 -22.96 4.43 6.92
N LEU A 122 -21.65 4.58 7.10
CA LEU A 122 -20.63 3.88 6.31
C LEU A 122 -20.78 2.35 6.45
N ARG A 123 -20.89 1.84 7.68
CA ARG A 123 -21.09 0.41 7.96
C ARG A 123 -22.35 -0.12 7.26
N SER A 124 -23.43 0.65 7.25
CA SER A 124 -24.68 0.26 6.60
C SER A 124 -24.52 0.14 5.08
N LYS A 125 -23.87 1.13 4.44
CA LYS A 125 -23.58 1.08 2.99
C LYS A 125 -22.66 -0.10 2.64
N ARG A 126 -21.58 -0.30 3.41
CA ARG A 126 -20.64 -1.41 3.22
C ARG A 126 -21.31 -2.77 3.38
N THR A 127 -22.18 -2.94 4.37
CA THR A 127 -22.96 -4.17 4.55
C THR A 127 -23.79 -4.49 3.29
N ALA A 128 -24.41 -3.47 2.68
CA ALA A 128 -25.21 -3.66 1.47
C ALA A 128 -24.33 -4.03 0.26
N SER A 129 -23.14 -3.43 0.10
CA SER A 129 -22.19 -3.81 -0.95
C SER A 129 -21.67 -5.25 -0.78
N LEU A 130 -21.29 -5.63 0.45
CA LEU A 130 -20.85 -6.99 0.77
C LEU A 130 -21.95 -8.03 0.52
N ASP A 131 -23.21 -7.70 0.79
CA ASP A 131 -24.36 -8.56 0.43
C ASP A 131 -24.49 -8.73 -1.08
N ARG A 132 -24.36 -7.64 -1.87
CA ARG A 132 -24.37 -7.69 -3.34
C ARG A 132 -23.23 -8.53 -3.91
N ILE A 133 -22.02 -8.38 -3.38
CA ILE A 133 -20.86 -9.23 -3.73
C ILE A 133 -21.17 -10.70 -3.46
N GLY A 134 -21.67 -11.02 -2.26
CA GLY A 134 -22.05 -12.39 -1.91
C GLY A 134 -23.14 -12.97 -2.81
N ILE A 135 -24.12 -12.16 -3.22
CA ILE A 135 -25.15 -12.55 -4.18
C ILE A 135 -24.55 -12.79 -5.57
N ALA A 136 -23.69 -11.90 -6.07
CA ALA A 136 -23.05 -12.02 -7.38
C ALA A 136 -22.24 -13.32 -7.49
N ILE A 137 -21.37 -13.59 -6.50
CA ILE A 137 -20.60 -14.84 -6.44
C ILE A 137 -21.53 -16.04 -6.33
N GLY A 138 -22.58 -15.97 -5.50
CA GLY A 138 -23.55 -17.06 -5.30
C GLY A 138 -24.40 -17.40 -6.54
N ARG A 139 -24.49 -16.52 -7.54
CA ARG A 139 -25.15 -16.83 -8.83
C ARG A 139 -24.27 -17.72 -9.72
N ALA A 140 -22.95 -17.61 -9.62
CA ALA A 140 -21.97 -18.31 -10.45
C ALA A 140 -21.23 -19.45 -9.70
N GLY A 141 -21.31 -19.50 -8.38
CA GLY A 141 -20.61 -20.47 -7.54
C GLY A 141 -21.17 -20.56 -6.12
N GLU A 142 -20.33 -21.02 -5.18
CA GLU A 142 -20.70 -21.07 -3.77
C GLU A 142 -20.67 -19.67 -3.14
N ARG A 143 -21.78 -19.28 -2.51
CA ARG A 143 -21.87 -17.97 -1.86
C ARG A 143 -20.92 -17.91 -0.65
N PRO A 144 -20.02 -16.92 -0.57
CA PRO A 144 -19.16 -16.75 0.59
C PRO A 144 -19.98 -16.39 1.84
N ALA A 145 -19.55 -16.92 2.99
CA ALA A 145 -20.11 -16.63 4.31
C ALA A 145 -19.19 -15.67 5.10
N GLY A 146 -19.75 -14.90 6.03
CA GLY A 146 -18.98 -14.07 6.96
C GLY A 146 -18.51 -12.72 6.41
N LEU A 147 -18.91 -12.34 5.19
CA LEU A 147 -18.54 -11.06 4.58
C LEU A 147 -19.02 -9.86 5.44
N GLU A 148 -20.14 -9.99 6.14
CA GLU A 148 -20.70 -8.96 7.01
C GLU A 148 -19.75 -8.50 8.13
N SER A 149 -18.80 -9.33 8.53
CA SER A 149 -17.76 -8.99 9.50
C SER A 149 -16.79 -7.90 9.01
N LEU A 150 -16.71 -7.70 7.69
CA LEU A 150 -15.82 -6.72 7.05
C LEU A 150 -16.47 -5.34 6.90
N ALA A 151 -17.72 -5.18 7.33
CA ALA A 151 -18.47 -3.94 7.14
C ALA A 151 -18.09 -2.82 8.12
N GLY A 152 -17.59 -3.18 9.31
CA GLY A 152 -17.26 -2.20 10.36
C GLY A 152 -16.00 -1.42 10.04
N CYS A 153 -16.00 -0.12 10.32
CA CYS A 153 -14.84 0.76 10.21
C CYS A 153 -14.58 1.46 11.55
N SER A 154 -13.39 2.03 11.70
CA SER A 154 -12.96 2.72 12.91
C SER A 154 -12.25 4.03 12.57
N LEU A 155 -12.14 4.94 13.54
CA LEU A 155 -11.27 6.11 13.39
C LEU A 155 -9.85 5.74 13.80
N ARG A 156 -8.87 6.26 13.06
CA ARG A 156 -7.45 6.02 13.27
C ARG A 156 -6.70 7.34 13.44
N ALA A 157 -5.69 7.34 14.31
CA ALA A 157 -4.78 8.47 14.48
C ALA A 157 -3.62 8.41 13.48
N ASP A 158 -3.01 9.57 13.21
CA ASP A 158 -1.78 9.60 12.44
C ASP A 158 -0.61 9.27 13.37
N ASP A 159 -0.12 8.04 13.26
CA ASP A 159 1.00 7.53 14.04
C ASP A 159 2.34 8.05 13.50
N SER A 160 2.43 9.37 13.26
CA SER A 160 3.67 10.08 12.92
C SER A 160 4.67 10.15 14.09
N ARG A 161 4.36 9.56 15.25
CA ARG A 161 5.29 9.43 16.38
C ARG A 161 6.06 8.12 16.24
N GLY A 162 7.21 8.21 15.56
CA GLY A 162 8.09 7.11 15.18
C GLY A 162 8.18 5.95 16.18
N GLY A 163 7.73 4.78 15.74
CA GLY A 163 8.07 3.49 16.30
C GLY A 163 9.16 2.84 15.46
N ASN A 164 10.40 2.89 15.94
CA ASN A 164 11.52 2.14 15.39
C ASN A 164 11.23 0.62 15.51
N GLY A 165 10.64 0.03 14.48
CA GLY A 165 10.41 -1.41 14.35
C GLY A 165 11.61 -2.10 13.71
N GLY A 166 12.63 -2.42 14.51
CA GLY A 166 13.81 -3.15 14.06
C GLY A 166 14.48 -3.89 15.20
N GLY A 167 13.85 -4.96 15.70
CA GLY A 167 14.42 -5.81 16.73
C GLY A 167 15.60 -6.65 16.23
N ARG A 168 16.77 -6.48 16.85
CA ARG A 168 17.75 -7.55 17.07
C ARG A 168 18.25 -7.46 18.50
N GLY A 169 17.99 -8.52 19.27
CA GLY A 169 18.47 -8.65 20.63
C GLY A 169 19.96 -8.88 20.68
N ASP A 170 20.59 -8.36 21.73
CA ASP A 170 21.73 -8.98 22.39
C ASP A 170 21.73 -8.54 23.86
N GLY A 171 21.68 -9.51 24.75
CA GLY A 171 21.78 -9.29 26.19
C GLY A 171 23.24 -9.16 26.61
N ASN A 172 23.51 -8.26 27.56
CA ASN A 172 24.52 -8.49 28.57
C ASN A 172 24.24 -7.65 29.82
N GLY A 173 24.25 -8.29 30.99
CA GLY A 173 24.04 -7.66 32.29
C GLY A 173 25.34 -7.28 33.00
N GLY A 174 25.23 -6.39 33.99
CA GLY A 174 26.21 -6.22 35.07
C GLY A 174 26.20 -4.83 35.73
N PRO A 175 26.35 -4.70 37.07
CA PRO A 175 25.68 -3.65 37.86
C PRO A 175 26.62 -2.64 38.57
N GLY A 176 26.04 -1.55 39.09
CA GLY A 176 26.64 -0.63 40.06
C GLY A 176 26.09 0.79 39.85
N GLY A 177 25.80 1.64 40.83
CA GLY A 177 25.99 1.68 42.28
C GLY A 177 25.58 3.11 42.70
N GLY A 178 24.99 3.27 43.88
CA GLY A 178 24.26 4.48 44.28
C GLY A 178 25.07 5.75 44.54
N GLY A 179 24.34 6.83 44.78
CA GLY A 179 24.86 8.10 45.29
C GLY A 179 23.70 9.07 45.59
N GLN A 180 23.45 9.28 46.88
CA GLN A 180 22.64 10.36 47.47
C GLN A 180 23.44 11.68 47.38
N ASP A 181 22.79 12.84 47.20
CA ASP A 181 22.81 13.87 48.26
C ASP A 181 21.93 15.10 47.97
N ASP A 182 21.64 15.77 49.08
CA ASP A 182 20.69 16.84 49.39
C ASP A 182 20.93 18.22 48.74
N GLY A 183 19.87 19.04 48.74
CA GLY A 183 19.95 20.48 48.52
C GLY A 183 18.65 21.22 48.85
N GLN A 184 18.45 21.51 50.13
CA GLN A 184 17.35 22.31 50.69
C GLN A 184 17.36 23.78 50.21
N GLY A 185 16.18 24.39 50.19
CA GLY A 185 15.99 25.84 50.07
C GLY A 185 14.52 26.24 50.14
N GLN A 186 13.97 26.31 51.35
CA GLN A 186 12.73 27.04 51.64
C GLN A 186 13.04 28.54 51.68
N ASP A 187 12.16 29.41 51.15
CA ASP A 187 11.55 30.43 52.01
C ASP A 187 10.26 31.03 51.43
N GLN A 188 9.37 31.39 52.34
CA GLN A 188 8.03 31.91 52.13
C GLN A 188 8.02 33.45 52.08
N GLY A 189 7.03 34.03 51.39
CA GLY A 189 6.76 35.46 51.44
C GLY A 189 5.37 35.81 50.91
N GLN A 190 4.41 35.93 51.82
CA GLN A 190 3.05 36.46 51.60
C GLN A 190 3.10 37.96 51.24
N ASN A 191 2.20 38.47 50.38
CA ASN A 191 1.11 39.37 50.82
C ASN A 191 0.14 39.77 49.68
N GLN A 192 -1.07 40.15 50.11
CA GLN A 192 -2.29 40.49 49.37
C GLN A 192 -2.38 41.97 48.94
N GLY A 193 -3.33 42.28 48.03
CA GLY A 193 -3.88 43.63 47.75
C GLY A 193 -4.30 43.80 46.27
N GLN A 194 -5.53 43.52 45.82
CA GLN A 194 -6.82 44.26 45.90
C GLN A 194 -6.97 45.44 44.92
N ASP A 195 -8.05 45.36 44.10
CA ASP A 195 -8.79 46.38 43.30
C ASP A 195 -8.03 47.19 42.23
N GLY A 196 -8.53 47.53 41.04
CA GLY A 196 -9.88 47.63 40.49
C GLY A 196 -9.94 48.95 39.68
N GLY A 197 -10.24 48.92 38.38
CA GLY A 197 -10.36 50.17 37.59
C GLY A 197 -10.57 49.98 36.08
N GLN A 198 -11.76 50.36 35.61
CA GLN A 198 -12.18 50.44 34.21
C GLN A 198 -11.62 51.70 33.51
N GLY A 199 -11.39 51.61 32.20
CA GLY A 199 -11.19 52.76 31.30
C GLY A 199 -11.30 52.34 29.83
N GLN A 200 -12.19 53.01 29.08
CA GLN A 200 -12.49 52.79 27.65
C GLN A 200 -11.71 53.76 26.73
N ASP A 201 -11.23 53.23 25.60
CA ASP A 201 -10.99 53.80 24.25
C ASP A 201 -10.01 54.98 24.01
N PRO A 202 -9.57 55.27 22.75
CA PRO A 202 -9.20 54.39 21.62
C PRO A 202 -7.85 54.80 20.94
N GLY A 203 -7.28 53.90 20.13
CA GLY A 203 -6.51 54.24 18.92
C GLY A 203 -5.09 54.82 19.05
N GLY A 204 -4.08 54.01 18.72
CA GLY A 204 -2.71 54.47 18.44
C GLY A 204 -1.88 53.35 17.79
N GLN A 205 -1.61 53.48 16.50
CA GLN A 205 -0.83 52.57 15.66
C GLN A 205 0.69 52.78 15.86
N ASP A 206 1.45 51.70 16.07
CA ASP A 206 2.78 51.45 15.46
C ASP A 206 3.22 49.99 15.72
N PRO A 207 4.19 49.38 15.00
CA PRO A 207 3.94 48.17 14.22
C PRO A 207 4.57 46.93 14.86
N GLY A 208 3.74 45.91 15.07
CA GLY A 208 4.17 44.58 15.48
C GLY A 208 4.78 43.80 14.33
N GLN A 209 6.07 43.49 14.50
CA GLN A 209 6.78 42.25 14.14
C GLN A 209 6.06 41.27 13.19
N GLY A 210 6.69 41.10 12.01
CA GLY A 210 6.84 39.82 11.31
C GLY A 210 5.59 38.98 11.10
N GLN A 211 4.73 39.40 10.17
CA GLN A 211 3.76 38.50 9.56
C GLN A 211 4.50 37.51 8.66
N ASP A 212 4.43 36.24 9.06
CA ASP A 212 4.76 35.06 8.28
C ASP A 212 3.82 34.98 7.05
N PRO A 213 4.29 35.13 5.80
CA PRO A 213 3.44 35.05 4.63
C PRO A 213 3.38 33.60 4.16
N GLY A 214 2.41 32.83 4.67
CA GLY A 214 2.35 31.41 4.30
C GLY A 214 1.21 30.57 4.87
N GLN A 215 0.05 31.16 5.17
CA GLN A 215 -1.18 30.38 5.29
C GLN A 215 -2.14 30.86 4.20
N GLY A 216 -1.87 30.38 2.98
CA GLY A 216 -2.98 30.14 2.05
C GLY A 216 -4.01 29.27 2.76
N GLN A 217 -5.28 29.41 2.38
CA GLN A 217 -6.38 28.60 2.89
C GLN A 217 -6.08 27.12 2.65
N GLY A 218 -5.33 26.51 3.57
CA GLY A 218 -4.80 25.18 3.46
C GLY A 218 -5.91 24.20 3.74
N GLN A 219 -6.12 23.30 2.78
CA GLN A 219 -6.98 22.14 2.92
C GLN A 219 -6.85 21.52 4.31
N GLY A 220 -8.00 21.24 4.93
CA GLY A 220 -8.07 20.65 6.25
C GLY A 220 -7.40 19.28 6.30
N GLY A 221 -6.14 19.23 6.73
CA GLY A 221 -5.49 18.03 7.26
C GLY A 221 -5.27 16.84 6.31
N ASN A 222 -5.53 16.98 5.00
CA ASN A 222 -5.26 15.93 4.01
C ASN A 222 -3.95 16.21 3.26
N GLY A 223 -2.82 15.78 3.82
CA GLY A 223 -1.51 15.96 3.20
C GLY A 223 -0.37 15.51 4.11
N PRO A 224 0.82 15.30 3.55
CA PRO A 224 1.95 14.88 4.34
C PRO A 224 2.35 15.97 5.32
N VAL A 225 2.67 15.57 6.54
CA VAL A 225 3.17 16.46 7.59
C VAL A 225 4.69 16.48 7.57
N ALA A 226 5.32 17.43 8.27
CA ALA A 226 6.78 17.51 8.35
C ALA A 226 7.45 16.18 8.80
N ALA A 227 6.77 15.39 9.64
CA ALA A 227 7.24 14.09 10.09
C ALA A 227 7.24 13.00 9.00
N ASP A 228 6.58 13.21 7.86
CA ASP A 228 6.60 12.32 6.70
C ASP A 228 7.83 12.54 5.83
N PHE A 229 8.64 13.56 6.11
CA PHE A 229 9.87 13.87 5.41
C PHE A 229 11.09 13.56 6.26
N VAL A 230 12.18 13.12 5.63
CA VAL A 230 13.46 12.88 6.29
C VAL A 230 14.62 13.29 5.38
N ASP A 231 15.63 13.92 5.95
CA ASP A 231 16.89 14.20 5.25
C ASP A 231 17.59 12.87 4.92
N ILE A 232 17.79 12.60 3.63
CA ILE A 232 18.42 11.37 3.17
C ILE A 232 19.86 11.21 3.71
N GLN A 233 20.55 12.31 4.01
CA GLN A 233 21.92 12.29 4.55
C GLN A 233 21.95 11.79 5.99
N SER A 234 20.83 11.89 6.72
CA SER A 234 20.69 11.36 8.08
C SER A 234 20.45 9.85 8.13
N VAL A 235 20.09 9.26 7.00
CA VAL A 235 19.72 7.84 6.88
C VAL A 235 20.95 7.00 6.61
N GLN A 236 21.09 5.88 7.31
CA GLN A 236 22.18 4.92 7.05
C GLN A 236 21.85 4.04 5.84
N PRO A 237 22.86 3.62 5.04
CA PRO A 237 22.64 2.66 3.97
C PRO A 237 21.95 1.39 4.49
N ASN A 238 20.86 0.98 3.83
CA ASN A 238 19.99 -0.10 4.27
C ASN A 238 19.61 -1.08 3.14
N VAL A 239 20.18 -0.91 1.95
CA VAL A 239 19.93 -1.80 0.81
C VAL A 239 20.87 -2.99 0.83
N ASP A 240 20.31 -4.17 1.03
CA ASP A 240 21.02 -5.45 0.88
C ASP A 240 20.71 -6.09 -0.48
N ARG A 241 21.76 -6.39 -1.26
CA ARG A 241 21.61 -7.05 -2.56
C ARG A 241 21.89 -8.54 -2.46
N PRO A 242 20.97 -9.43 -2.89
CA PRO A 242 21.20 -10.87 -2.88
C PRO A 242 22.46 -11.27 -3.65
N ARG A 243 23.29 -12.12 -3.03
CA ARG A 243 24.49 -12.67 -3.70
C ARG A 243 24.07 -13.57 -4.86
N GLN A 244 24.62 -13.28 -6.04
CA GLN A 244 24.42 -14.06 -7.26
C GLN A 244 25.06 -15.44 -7.12
N ARG A 245 24.25 -16.52 -7.16
CA ARG A 245 24.74 -17.90 -7.01
C ARG A 245 25.30 -18.44 -8.33
N ARG A 246 25.90 -19.64 -8.27
CA ARG A 246 26.28 -20.39 -9.47
C ARG A 246 25.01 -20.77 -10.24
N GLY A 247 24.93 -20.40 -11.52
CA GLY A 247 23.76 -20.63 -12.37
C GLY A 247 22.73 -19.49 -12.38
N ALA A 248 23.01 -18.36 -11.71
CA ALA A 248 22.15 -17.19 -11.76
C ALA A 248 22.02 -16.60 -13.18
N SER A 249 20.84 -16.07 -13.51
CA SER A 249 20.64 -15.29 -14.73
C SER A 249 21.05 -13.84 -14.50
N ARG A 250 22.29 -13.53 -14.89
CA ARG A 250 22.94 -12.24 -14.58
C ARG A 250 22.67 -11.14 -15.62
N GLY A 251 21.96 -11.48 -16.69
CA GLY A 251 21.68 -10.55 -17.77
C GLY A 251 20.59 -9.55 -17.40
N THR A 252 20.49 -8.52 -18.22
CA THR A 252 19.50 -7.45 -18.05
C THR A 252 18.95 -7.06 -19.40
N PHE A 253 17.69 -6.66 -19.44
CA PHE A 253 17.06 -6.08 -20.61
C PHE A 253 16.45 -4.73 -20.22
N THR A 254 16.69 -3.68 -21.00
CA THR A 254 16.10 -2.35 -20.75
C THR A 254 15.17 -1.98 -21.89
N THR A 255 13.98 -1.48 -21.58
CA THR A 255 13.09 -0.86 -22.56
C THR A 255 13.02 0.64 -22.30
N ASP A 256 12.66 1.41 -23.32
CA ASP A 256 12.62 2.88 -23.26
C ASP A 256 11.29 3.35 -23.84
N CYS A 257 10.44 3.90 -22.97
CA CYS A 257 9.09 4.33 -23.29
C CYS A 257 8.84 5.80 -22.97
N GLY A 258 9.91 6.57 -22.80
CA GLY A 258 9.83 7.99 -22.45
C GLY A 258 9.44 8.22 -21.00
N ARG A 259 8.93 9.43 -20.74
CA ARG A 259 8.63 9.99 -19.41
C ARG A 259 7.25 10.67 -19.36
N ASN A 260 6.33 10.20 -20.21
CA ASN A 260 4.98 10.74 -20.41
C ASN A 260 4.92 12.21 -20.87
N GLU A 261 5.81 12.60 -21.80
CA GLU A 261 5.81 13.96 -22.36
C GLU A 261 4.52 14.30 -23.14
N ASN A 262 3.72 13.29 -23.46
CA ASN A 262 2.43 13.43 -24.13
C ASN A 262 1.25 13.58 -23.15
N GLY A 263 1.48 13.57 -21.84
CA GLY A 263 0.49 13.92 -20.82
C GLY A 263 -0.68 12.94 -20.68
N LYS A 264 -0.43 11.63 -20.79
CA LYS A 264 -1.46 10.62 -20.53
C LYS A 264 -1.61 10.42 -19.03
N PHE A 265 -2.59 11.10 -18.45
CA PHE A 265 -3.03 10.95 -17.06
C PHE A 265 -4.50 10.53 -17.02
N ASN A 266 -4.84 9.64 -16.10
CA ASN A 266 -6.23 9.37 -15.72
C ASN A 266 -6.27 8.77 -14.31
N PRO A 267 -7.44 8.83 -13.64
CA PRO A 267 -7.62 8.20 -12.35
C PRO A 267 -8.30 6.84 -12.42
N ASP A 268 -8.23 6.20 -13.58
CA ASP A 268 -8.77 4.86 -13.76
C ASP A 268 -7.78 3.82 -13.22
N ASN A 269 -8.30 2.64 -12.87
CA ASN A 269 -7.48 1.51 -12.47
C ASN A 269 -7.90 0.25 -13.26
N VAL A 270 -7.24 0.03 -14.40
CA VAL A 270 -7.55 -1.08 -15.32
C VAL A 270 -7.18 -2.47 -14.76
N ILE A 271 -6.44 -2.54 -13.65
CA ILE A 271 -6.15 -3.82 -12.97
C ILE A 271 -7.16 -4.07 -11.84
N VAL A 272 -7.31 -3.13 -10.90
CA VAL A 272 -8.09 -3.33 -9.65
C VAL A 272 -9.58 -3.03 -9.82
N ALA A 273 -9.93 -2.11 -10.70
CA ALA A 273 -11.31 -1.68 -10.92
C ALA A 273 -11.65 -1.57 -12.42
N PRO A 274 -11.47 -2.65 -13.21
CA PRO A 274 -11.78 -2.63 -14.63
C PRO A 274 -13.26 -2.28 -14.86
N GLY A 275 -13.50 -1.41 -15.84
CA GLY A 275 -14.82 -0.88 -16.17
C GLY A 275 -15.33 0.24 -15.26
N VAL A 276 -14.54 0.69 -14.28
CA VAL A 276 -14.90 1.76 -13.35
C VAL A 276 -14.02 2.99 -13.57
N SER A 277 -14.62 4.07 -14.09
CA SER A 277 -13.96 5.37 -14.17
C SER A 277 -13.67 5.92 -12.77
N ASN A 278 -12.56 6.63 -12.61
CA ASN A 278 -12.09 7.13 -11.31
C ASN A 278 -11.91 6.03 -10.24
N GLY A 279 -11.72 4.77 -10.64
CA GLY A 279 -11.58 3.66 -9.70
C GLY A 279 -10.32 3.75 -8.81
N ALA A 280 -9.35 4.60 -9.16
CA ALA A 280 -8.19 4.86 -8.32
C ALA A 280 -8.38 6.00 -7.32
N HIS A 281 -9.30 6.94 -7.56
CA HIS A 281 -9.43 8.19 -6.79
C HIS A 281 -8.14 9.05 -6.74
N HIS A 282 -7.17 8.79 -7.61
CA HIS A 282 -5.92 9.52 -7.71
C HIS A 282 -5.34 9.41 -9.11
N MET A 283 -4.59 10.41 -9.58
CA MET A 283 -4.08 10.39 -10.95
C MET A 283 -2.90 9.44 -11.11
N HIS A 284 -2.94 8.62 -12.17
CA HIS A 284 -1.81 7.82 -12.62
C HIS A 284 -1.08 8.47 -13.80
N ASP A 285 0.24 8.37 -13.79
CA ASP A 285 1.14 8.70 -14.89
C ASP A 285 1.39 7.44 -15.75
N TYR A 286 1.15 7.50 -17.06
CA TYR A 286 1.24 6.35 -17.95
C TYR A 286 2.35 6.49 -19.00
N ILE A 287 3.16 5.45 -19.15
CA ILE A 287 4.02 5.25 -20.33
C ILE A 287 3.82 3.88 -20.95
N GLY A 288 4.27 3.73 -22.20
CA GLY A 288 4.06 2.52 -22.99
C GLY A 288 2.71 2.57 -23.67
N ASN A 289 1.81 1.65 -23.34
CA ASN A 289 0.50 1.54 -23.99
C ASN A 289 -0.33 2.83 -23.89
N GLN A 290 -0.91 3.25 -25.01
CA GLN A 290 -1.72 4.48 -25.09
C GLN A 290 -3.23 4.24 -25.05
N ALA A 291 -3.67 2.98 -25.07
CA ALA A 291 -5.08 2.59 -24.93
C ALA A 291 -5.55 2.49 -23.47
N ASN A 292 -4.69 2.78 -22.47
CA ASN A 292 -5.06 2.63 -21.05
C ASN A 292 -6.14 3.63 -20.62
N ASP A 293 -7.30 3.10 -20.26
CA ASP A 293 -8.39 3.73 -19.53
C ASP A 293 -9.18 2.63 -18.79
N ALA A 294 -10.21 3.02 -18.03
CA ALA A 294 -11.04 2.08 -17.26
C ALA A 294 -11.64 0.95 -18.12
N PHE A 295 -11.87 1.16 -19.41
CA PHE A 295 -12.62 0.23 -20.27
C PHE A 295 -11.72 -0.57 -21.21
N ALA A 296 -10.41 -0.38 -21.15
CA ALA A 296 -9.46 -1.05 -22.01
C ALA A 296 -9.49 -2.58 -21.82
N SER A 297 -9.83 -3.30 -22.88
CA SER A 297 -9.75 -4.76 -22.93
C SER A 297 -8.34 -5.24 -23.27
N ASP A 298 -8.08 -6.54 -23.08
CA ASP A 298 -6.84 -7.17 -23.56
C ASP A 298 -6.62 -6.95 -25.07
N ASP A 299 -7.70 -6.91 -25.86
CA ASP A 299 -7.63 -6.64 -27.30
C ASP A 299 -7.29 -5.17 -27.59
N ASP A 300 -7.81 -4.22 -26.81
CA ASP A 300 -7.46 -2.81 -26.94
C ASP A 300 -5.99 -2.59 -26.60
N LEU A 301 -5.52 -3.16 -25.48
CA LEU A 301 -4.11 -3.14 -25.10
C LEU A 301 -3.23 -3.83 -26.14
N ALA A 302 -3.69 -4.94 -26.73
CA ALA A 302 -2.93 -5.67 -27.73
C ALA A 302 -2.69 -4.87 -29.02
N ASN A 303 -3.64 -4.02 -29.38
CA ASN A 303 -3.66 -3.27 -30.63
C ASN A 303 -3.32 -1.78 -30.43
N GLY A 304 -3.20 -1.33 -29.18
CA GLY A 304 -2.88 0.03 -28.80
C GLY A 304 -1.54 0.52 -29.35
N ALA A 305 -1.46 1.83 -29.57
CA ALA A 305 -0.20 2.51 -29.81
C ALA A 305 0.69 2.46 -28.55
N THR A 306 2.00 2.63 -28.72
CA THR A 306 2.95 2.63 -27.61
C THR A 306 3.97 3.76 -27.74
N THR A 307 4.29 4.42 -26.62
CA THR A 307 5.40 5.38 -26.54
C THR A 307 6.77 4.69 -26.49
N CYS A 308 6.80 3.36 -26.33
CA CYS A 308 8.03 2.59 -26.34
C CYS A 308 8.76 2.68 -27.69
N ARG A 309 10.06 3.02 -27.65
CA ARG A 309 10.92 3.02 -28.85
C ARG A 309 10.88 1.67 -29.58
N ASN A 310 10.81 0.57 -28.83
CA ASN A 310 10.58 -0.75 -29.39
C ASN A 310 9.08 -1.03 -29.47
N GLN A 311 8.53 -0.97 -30.68
CA GLN A 311 7.09 -1.13 -30.92
C GLN A 311 6.55 -2.55 -30.67
N GLY A 312 7.43 -3.52 -30.39
CA GLY A 312 7.03 -4.84 -29.86
C GLY A 312 6.68 -4.80 -28.36
N ASP A 313 6.97 -3.69 -27.67
CA ASP A 313 6.59 -3.43 -26.28
C ASP A 313 5.35 -2.54 -26.27
N ARG A 314 4.18 -3.14 -26.12
CA ARG A 314 2.92 -2.43 -25.88
C ARG A 314 2.53 -2.49 -24.41
N SER A 315 3.47 -2.80 -23.52
CA SER A 315 3.15 -2.97 -22.11
C SER A 315 2.69 -1.66 -21.49
N THR A 316 1.86 -1.78 -20.47
CA THR A 316 1.39 -0.66 -19.67
C THR A 316 2.29 -0.52 -18.46
N TYR A 317 2.85 0.66 -18.22
CA TYR A 317 3.60 0.99 -17.02
C TYR A 317 3.03 2.26 -16.43
N TYR A 318 2.59 2.21 -15.17
CA TYR A 318 1.99 3.37 -14.53
C TYR A 318 2.21 3.37 -13.02
N TRP A 319 2.06 4.55 -12.44
CA TRP A 319 2.31 4.86 -11.03
C TRP A 319 1.53 6.13 -10.67
N PRO A 320 1.20 6.39 -9.39
CA PRO A 320 0.52 7.62 -9.01
C PRO A 320 1.44 8.82 -9.26
N VAL A 321 0.86 9.94 -9.72
CA VAL A 321 1.63 11.15 -10.01
C VAL A 321 2.29 11.70 -8.73
N LEU A 322 3.36 12.47 -8.92
CA LEU A 322 3.95 13.26 -7.85
C LEU A 322 3.49 14.71 -8.04
N ARG A 323 2.91 15.32 -7.02
CA ARG A 323 2.50 16.72 -7.04
C ARG A 323 3.42 17.60 -6.24
N LEU A 324 3.69 18.79 -6.76
CA LEU A 324 4.30 19.87 -6.02
C LEU A 324 3.20 20.68 -5.32
N GLN A 325 3.22 20.74 -4.00
CA GLN A 325 2.26 21.45 -3.16
C GLN A 325 2.61 22.94 -3.06
N ASN A 326 2.68 23.61 -4.21
CA ASN A 326 3.05 25.03 -4.35
C ASN A 326 1.87 26.00 -4.20
N GLY A 327 0.68 25.50 -3.86
CA GLY A 327 -0.54 26.30 -3.72
C GLY A 327 -1.07 26.88 -5.04
N GLN A 328 -0.61 26.37 -6.19
CA GLN A 328 -1.20 26.67 -7.48
C GLN A 328 -2.28 25.64 -7.82
N ASP A 329 -3.38 26.12 -8.39
CA ASP A 329 -4.42 25.26 -8.94
C ASP A 329 -3.97 24.74 -10.31
N GLU A 330 -4.03 23.43 -10.50
CA GLU A 330 -3.85 22.75 -11.79
C GLU A 330 -5.16 22.70 -12.58
N ASP A 331 -5.05 22.32 -13.85
CA ASP A 331 -6.19 22.08 -14.74
C ASP A 331 -7.18 21.02 -14.19
N ASP A 332 -6.71 20.12 -13.33
CA ASP A 332 -7.49 19.02 -12.75
C ASP A 332 -8.10 19.33 -11.36
N VAL A 333 -8.05 20.59 -10.89
CA VAL A 333 -8.62 21.00 -9.59
C VAL A 333 -10.12 20.71 -9.45
N ASN A 334 -10.85 20.67 -10.57
CA ASN A 334 -12.29 20.35 -10.62
C ASN A 334 -12.58 18.99 -11.26
N ALA A 335 -11.57 18.15 -11.45
CA ALA A 335 -11.67 16.84 -12.09
C ALA A 335 -11.57 15.70 -11.07
N ASP A 336 -12.12 14.55 -11.46
CA ASP A 336 -11.92 13.27 -10.78
C ASP A 336 -10.43 12.92 -10.83
N GLY A 337 -9.89 12.30 -9.77
CA GLY A 337 -8.46 12.04 -9.60
C GLY A 337 -7.63 13.22 -9.14
N GLY A 338 -8.08 14.44 -9.42
CA GLY A 338 -7.49 15.70 -8.99
C GLY A 338 -8.20 16.25 -7.77
N GLY A 339 -8.59 17.53 -7.82
CA GLY A 339 -9.08 18.24 -6.64
C GLY A 339 -10.41 17.72 -6.07
N ARG A 340 -11.24 16.99 -6.85
CA ARG A 340 -12.46 16.33 -6.32
C ARG A 340 -12.13 15.20 -5.35
N ASP A 341 -11.02 14.51 -5.60
CA ASP A 341 -10.46 13.49 -4.73
C ASP A 341 -9.33 14.07 -3.86
N GLN A 342 -9.35 15.39 -3.62
CA GLN A 342 -8.41 16.10 -2.75
C GLN A 342 -6.92 15.98 -3.11
N ASN A 343 -6.60 15.51 -4.32
CA ASN A 343 -5.25 15.58 -4.87
C ASN A 343 -5.04 16.98 -5.48
N VAL A 344 -4.13 17.77 -4.91
CA VAL A 344 -3.87 19.15 -5.36
C VAL A 344 -2.39 19.47 -5.47
N GLY A 345 -2.10 20.54 -6.20
CA GLY A 345 -0.75 20.94 -6.57
C GLY A 345 -0.37 20.43 -7.95
N GLU A 346 0.79 20.87 -8.41
CA GLU A 346 1.26 20.72 -9.78
C GLU A 346 1.79 19.33 -10.07
N ILE A 347 1.19 18.63 -11.05
CA ILE A 347 1.66 17.31 -11.49
C ILE A 347 3.07 17.45 -12.09
N GLN A 348 4.03 16.76 -11.49
CA GLN A 348 5.40 16.77 -11.94
C GLN A 348 5.62 15.71 -13.03
N THR A 349 6.15 16.14 -14.17
CA THR A 349 6.65 15.19 -15.18
C THR A 349 8.02 14.65 -14.74
N PRO A 350 8.26 13.32 -14.76
CA PRO A 350 9.57 12.78 -14.44
C PRO A 350 10.70 13.38 -15.29
N SER A 351 11.86 13.61 -14.69
CA SER A 351 13.09 13.99 -15.41
C SER A 351 13.72 12.77 -16.11
N GLN A 352 13.55 11.58 -15.53
CA GLN A 352 14.06 10.33 -16.09
C GLN A 352 13.20 9.13 -15.65
N VAL A 353 12.91 8.23 -16.59
CA VAL A 353 12.34 6.90 -16.31
C VAL A 353 13.27 5.83 -16.86
N THR A 354 13.49 4.77 -16.09
CA THR A 354 14.26 3.59 -16.50
C THR A 354 13.48 2.32 -16.23
N LEU A 355 13.17 1.57 -17.28
CA LEU A 355 12.47 0.29 -17.21
C LEU A 355 13.46 -0.85 -17.45
N LYS A 356 13.84 -1.56 -16.39
CA LYS A 356 14.88 -2.60 -16.45
C LYS A 356 14.35 -3.94 -15.97
N PHE A 357 14.45 -4.94 -16.83
CA PHE A 357 14.17 -6.33 -16.51
C PHE A 357 15.47 -7.03 -16.10
N VAL A 358 15.49 -7.61 -14.90
CA VAL A 358 16.65 -8.33 -14.34
C VAL A 358 16.34 -9.81 -14.12
N GLY A 359 17.38 -10.66 -14.15
CA GLY A 359 17.23 -12.09 -13.92
C GLY A 359 17.19 -12.51 -12.45
N SER A 360 17.10 -13.81 -12.23
CA SER A 360 17.05 -14.45 -10.92
C SER A 360 18.44 -14.79 -10.36
N PRO A 361 18.70 -14.56 -9.07
CA PRO A 361 19.98 -14.86 -8.42
C PRO A 361 20.26 -16.35 -8.23
N VAL A 362 19.29 -17.24 -8.49
CA VAL A 362 19.39 -18.68 -8.23
C VAL A 362 19.17 -19.58 -9.46
N GLY A 363 18.82 -19.01 -10.61
CA GLY A 363 18.54 -19.78 -11.83
C GLY A 363 18.15 -18.91 -13.02
N GLY A 364 17.73 -19.58 -14.10
CA GLY A 364 17.15 -18.91 -15.26
C GLY A 364 15.72 -18.44 -15.01
N VAL A 365 15.32 -17.40 -15.72
CA VAL A 365 13.93 -16.90 -15.75
C VAL A 365 13.16 -17.48 -16.94
N THR A 366 11.85 -17.60 -16.81
CA THR A 366 10.92 -17.98 -17.89
C THR A 366 10.18 -16.77 -18.42
N ALA A 367 9.59 -16.88 -19.62
CA ALA A 367 8.79 -15.80 -20.19
C ALA A 367 7.57 -15.48 -19.30
N MET A 368 7.30 -14.18 -19.10
CA MET A 368 6.01 -13.73 -18.58
C MET A 368 4.95 -13.99 -19.67
N PRO A 369 3.76 -14.49 -19.31
CA PRO A 369 2.65 -14.60 -20.25
C PRO A 369 2.18 -13.19 -20.61
N ARG A 370 1.68 -13.01 -21.84
CA ARG A 370 1.03 -11.77 -22.23
C ARG A 370 -0.18 -11.53 -21.32
N PHE A 371 -0.42 -10.28 -20.98
CA PHE A 371 -1.42 -9.78 -20.04
C PHE A 371 -1.22 -10.17 -18.58
N LEU A 372 0.00 -10.60 -18.20
CA LEU A 372 0.38 -10.67 -16.78
C LEU A 372 0.24 -9.27 -16.16
N ARG A 373 -0.62 -9.15 -15.16
CA ARG A 373 -0.90 -7.92 -14.40
C ARG A 373 -0.16 -7.97 -13.08
N ILE A 374 0.59 -6.94 -12.73
CA ILE A 374 1.35 -6.92 -11.48
C ILE A 374 1.19 -5.56 -10.83
N ILE A 375 0.82 -5.58 -9.54
CA ILE A 375 0.80 -4.42 -8.66
C ILE A 375 1.91 -4.60 -7.63
N THR A 376 2.79 -3.61 -7.50
CA THR A 376 3.76 -3.53 -6.42
C THR A 376 3.47 -2.31 -5.55
N GLY A 377 3.52 -2.48 -4.23
CA GLY A 377 3.03 -1.47 -3.29
C GLY A 377 1.52 -1.59 -3.05
N ASP A 378 0.98 -0.65 -2.28
CA ASP A 378 -0.42 -0.62 -1.88
C ASP A 378 -0.88 0.82 -1.68
N ALA A 379 -1.80 1.28 -2.53
CA ALA A 379 -2.40 2.60 -2.46
C ALA A 379 -3.13 2.88 -1.13
N LYS A 380 -3.44 1.83 -0.37
CA LYS A 380 -4.14 1.90 0.92
C LYS A 380 -3.27 1.45 2.11
N ALA A 381 -1.95 1.39 1.94
CA ALA A 381 -1.02 0.86 2.95
C ALA A 381 -1.11 1.56 4.32
N PHE A 382 -1.50 2.83 4.37
CA PHE A 382 -1.57 3.56 5.64
C PHE A 382 -2.67 3.03 6.56
N THR A 383 -3.81 2.60 5.99
CA THR A 383 -4.89 1.95 6.75
C THR A 383 -4.76 0.42 6.76
N ASN A 384 -4.43 -0.19 5.61
CA ASN A 384 -4.34 -1.64 5.46
C ASN A 384 -3.14 -2.27 6.20
N GLY A 385 -2.12 -1.47 6.53
CA GLY A 385 -0.85 -1.94 7.08
C GLY A 385 0.20 -2.24 6.02
N ASP A 386 1.37 -2.68 6.47
CA ASP A 386 2.58 -2.78 5.66
C ASP A 386 2.74 -4.07 4.85
N ALA A 387 1.82 -5.03 4.99
CA ALA A 387 1.94 -6.36 4.39
C ALA A 387 2.10 -6.33 2.85
N ASN A 388 1.45 -5.37 2.19
CA ASN A 388 1.55 -5.15 0.74
C ASN A 388 2.31 -3.87 0.37
N ALA A 389 2.77 -3.10 1.36
CA ALA A 389 3.53 -1.89 1.13
C ALA A 389 4.88 -2.24 0.49
N ASN A 390 5.27 -1.48 -0.53
CA ASN A 390 6.56 -1.62 -1.19
C ASN A 390 7.02 -0.28 -1.79
N ALA A 391 6.63 0.81 -1.14
CA ALA A 391 7.14 2.13 -1.44
C ALA A 391 8.65 2.15 -1.23
N SER A 392 9.36 2.86 -2.12
CA SER A 392 10.83 2.91 -2.08
C SER A 392 11.28 4.26 -2.61
N TRP A 393 11.60 5.15 -1.67
CA TRP A 393 12.03 6.51 -1.95
C TRP A 393 13.51 6.71 -1.63
N SER A 394 14.18 7.51 -2.44
CA SER A 394 15.60 7.85 -2.29
C SER A 394 15.91 9.18 -2.96
N CYS A 395 17.17 9.60 -2.90
CA CYS A 395 17.73 10.63 -3.76
C CYS A 395 18.74 10.02 -4.74
N THR A 396 18.94 10.66 -5.89
CA THR A 396 20.02 10.30 -6.82
C THR A 396 21.37 10.39 -6.10
N GLY A 397 22.22 9.36 -6.24
CA GLY A 397 23.50 9.30 -5.51
C GLY A 397 23.40 8.75 -4.08
N PHE A 398 22.19 8.52 -3.58
CA PHE A 398 21.90 7.96 -2.24
C PHE A 398 21.05 6.68 -2.30
N GLU A 399 20.92 6.03 -3.47
CA GLU A 399 20.06 4.85 -3.69
C GLU A 399 20.49 3.58 -2.95
N ASP A 400 21.60 3.63 -2.20
CA ASP A 400 21.96 2.65 -1.17
C ASP A 400 21.14 2.81 0.13
N ARG A 401 20.30 3.83 0.19
CA ARG A 401 19.30 4.14 1.21
C ARG A 401 17.92 4.15 0.57
N GLN A 402 17.01 3.31 1.02
CA GLN A 402 15.63 3.27 0.55
C GLN A 402 14.70 3.50 1.74
N LEU A 403 13.83 4.49 1.59
CA LEU A 403 12.80 4.83 2.56
C LEU A 403 11.49 4.16 2.17
N THR A 404 10.88 3.45 3.11
CA THR A 404 9.64 2.68 2.87
C THR A 404 8.39 3.43 3.31
N ASP A 405 8.54 4.47 4.12
CA ASP A 405 7.45 5.19 4.78
C ASP A 405 7.73 6.69 4.96
N LYS A 406 8.75 7.23 4.27
CA LYS A 406 9.13 8.65 4.31
C LYS A 406 9.48 9.18 2.93
N TYR A 407 9.13 10.44 2.69
CA TYR A 407 9.65 11.22 1.57
C TYR A 407 11.08 11.69 1.88
N PRO A 408 12.01 11.60 0.92
CA PRO A 408 13.37 12.06 1.10
C PRO A 408 13.44 13.57 0.85
N ILE A 409 14.12 14.29 1.74
CA ILE A 409 14.66 15.62 1.45
C ILE A 409 16.03 15.40 0.82
N CYS A 410 16.15 15.74 -0.46
CA CYS A 410 17.38 15.56 -1.22
C CYS A 410 18.31 16.77 -1.09
N PRO A 411 19.64 16.56 -0.96
CA PRO A 411 20.60 17.65 -0.96
C PRO A 411 20.65 18.32 -2.34
N GLU A 412 21.15 19.56 -2.37
CA GLU A 412 21.33 20.31 -3.61
C GLU A 412 22.11 19.50 -4.67
N GLY A 413 21.63 19.54 -5.91
CA GLY A 413 22.19 18.75 -7.01
C GLY A 413 21.79 17.27 -7.02
N SER A 414 20.94 16.83 -6.08
CA SER A 414 20.30 15.51 -6.09
C SER A 414 18.80 15.62 -6.31
N GLN A 415 18.23 14.62 -6.97
CA GLN A 415 16.81 14.56 -7.34
C GLN A 415 16.10 13.43 -6.58
N VAL A 416 14.79 13.56 -6.39
CA VAL A 416 13.97 12.52 -5.76
C VAL A 416 13.87 11.31 -6.68
N VAL A 417 14.00 10.12 -6.11
CA VAL A 417 13.96 8.83 -6.82
C VAL A 417 12.89 7.94 -6.20
N ARG A 418 12.01 7.41 -7.04
CA ARG A 418 11.11 6.29 -6.72
C ARG A 418 11.60 5.03 -7.41
N THR A 419 11.63 3.91 -6.71
CA THR A 419 12.07 2.62 -7.27
C THR A 419 11.05 1.51 -7.02
N PHE A 420 10.38 1.06 -8.07
CA PHE A 420 9.47 -0.07 -7.99
C PHE A 420 10.15 -1.34 -8.46
N ALA A 421 10.50 -2.21 -7.52
CA ALA A 421 10.87 -3.58 -7.80
C ALA A 421 9.61 -4.43 -7.77
N PHE A 422 9.16 -4.89 -8.95
CA PHE A 422 7.99 -5.74 -9.07
C PHE A 422 8.31 -7.18 -8.64
N GLN A 423 7.27 -7.96 -8.39
CA GLN A 423 7.33 -9.38 -8.09
C GLN A 423 8.05 -10.12 -9.23
N ASN A 424 8.88 -11.10 -8.88
CA ASN A 424 9.75 -11.81 -9.82
C ASN A 424 9.50 -13.32 -9.88
N CYS A 425 8.41 -13.76 -9.25
CA CYS A 425 7.93 -15.13 -9.26
C CYS A 425 6.48 -15.15 -9.72
N TRP A 426 6.15 -16.09 -10.60
CA TRP A 426 4.81 -16.26 -11.17
C TRP A 426 4.35 -17.71 -10.95
N ASP A 427 3.07 -17.92 -10.62
CA ASP A 427 2.48 -19.25 -10.34
C ASP A 427 2.53 -20.21 -11.54
N GLY A 428 2.80 -19.68 -12.73
CA GLY A 428 2.94 -20.46 -13.95
C GLY A 428 1.64 -20.77 -14.68
N GLN A 429 0.52 -20.24 -14.20
CA GLN A 429 -0.81 -20.48 -14.74
C GLN A 429 -1.56 -19.18 -15.03
N ASN A 430 -1.68 -18.27 -14.06
CA ASN A 430 -2.65 -17.19 -14.10
C ASN A 430 -2.01 -15.86 -14.52
N THR A 431 -2.63 -15.13 -15.45
CA THR A 431 -2.22 -13.77 -15.82
C THR A 431 -2.72 -12.71 -14.84
N ASP A 432 -3.71 -13.08 -14.03
CA ASP A 432 -4.25 -12.28 -12.94
C ASP A 432 -4.94 -13.19 -11.92
N SER A 433 -5.22 -12.70 -10.71
CA SER A 433 -5.94 -13.41 -9.66
C SER A 433 -7.12 -12.56 -9.18
N ALA A 434 -8.10 -13.15 -8.49
CA ALA A 434 -9.27 -12.40 -7.99
C ALA A 434 -8.92 -11.20 -7.09
N ASN A 435 -7.78 -11.24 -6.40
CA ASN A 435 -7.27 -10.13 -5.59
C ASN A 435 -6.07 -9.41 -6.23
N HIS A 436 -5.80 -9.66 -7.51
CA HIS A 436 -4.70 -9.12 -8.30
C HIS A 436 -3.27 -9.30 -7.76
N ARG A 437 -3.10 -10.13 -6.71
CA ARG A 437 -1.82 -10.26 -5.99
C ARG A 437 -1.32 -11.68 -5.87
N THR A 438 -2.20 -12.68 -5.76
CA THR A 438 -1.80 -14.05 -5.37
C THR A 438 -1.16 -14.88 -6.50
N HIS A 439 -1.31 -14.48 -7.75
CA HIS A 439 -0.70 -15.17 -8.90
C HIS A 439 0.79 -14.82 -9.10
N VAL A 440 1.30 -13.81 -8.40
CA VAL A 440 2.71 -13.38 -8.41
C VAL A 440 3.26 -13.25 -6.99
N ALA A 441 4.58 -13.36 -6.84
CA ALA A 441 5.24 -13.26 -5.55
C ALA A 441 6.65 -12.69 -5.67
N PHE A 442 7.15 -12.13 -4.57
CA PHE A 442 8.59 -11.89 -4.42
C PHE A 442 9.33 -13.20 -4.17
N ALA A 443 10.54 -13.30 -4.72
CA ALA A 443 11.47 -14.34 -4.30
C ALA A 443 11.79 -14.19 -2.80
N GLN A 444 11.97 -15.33 -2.13
CA GLN A 444 12.39 -15.37 -0.73
C GLN A 444 13.80 -14.79 -0.58
N GLU A 445 14.24 -14.50 0.65
CA GLU A 445 15.58 -13.96 0.95
C GLU A 445 16.74 -14.74 0.28
N ASN A 446 16.56 -16.06 0.14
CA ASN A 446 17.54 -16.93 -0.50
C ASN A 446 17.57 -16.81 -2.05
N GLY A 447 16.70 -15.97 -2.62
CA GLY A 447 16.55 -15.68 -4.04
C GLY A 447 15.66 -16.67 -4.82
N ARG A 448 15.07 -17.67 -4.16
CA ARG A 448 14.19 -18.68 -4.79
C ARG A 448 12.73 -18.24 -4.73
N CYS A 449 11.98 -18.62 -5.77
CA CYS A 449 10.54 -18.48 -5.75
C CYS A 449 9.89 -19.43 -4.74
N PRO A 450 8.75 -19.03 -4.14
CA PRO A 450 7.92 -19.92 -3.35
C PRO A 450 7.54 -21.21 -4.11
N ASN A 451 7.15 -22.25 -3.36
CA ASN A 451 6.71 -23.51 -3.98
C ASN A 451 5.53 -23.26 -4.92
N GLY A 452 5.56 -23.87 -6.10
CA GLY A 452 4.55 -23.65 -7.15
C GLY A 452 4.88 -22.49 -8.09
N PHE A 453 5.78 -21.58 -7.71
CA PHE A 453 6.13 -20.43 -8.53
C PHE A 453 7.43 -20.65 -9.32
N ARG A 454 7.51 -20.01 -10.49
CA ARG A 454 8.69 -19.96 -11.36
C ARG A 454 9.21 -18.54 -11.50
N ALA A 455 10.53 -18.41 -11.61
CA ALA A 455 11.17 -17.10 -11.77
C ALA A 455 10.85 -16.50 -13.15
N VAL A 456 10.46 -15.23 -13.17
CA VAL A 456 10.26 -14.41 -14.37
C VAL A 456 11.21 -13.21 -14.34
N PRO A 457 11.49 -12.54 -15.48
CA PRO A 457 12.23 -11.29 -15.46
C PRO A 457 11.59 -10.28 -14.49
N GLN A 458 12.37 -9.79 -13.53
CA GLN A 458 11.88 -8.80 -12.57
C GLN A 458 11.94 -7.42 -13.21
N LEU A 459 10.80 -6.75 -13.34
CA LEU A 459 10.78 -5.32 -13.66
C LEU A 459 11.28 -4.52 -12.45
N VAL A 460 12.30 -3.71 -12.68
CA VAL A 460 12.77 -2.65 -11.79
C VAL A 460 12.57 -1.34 -12.52
N GLN A 461 11.56 -0.59 -12.09
CA GLN A 461 11.24 0.73 -12.60
C GLN A 461 11.85 1.78 -11.68
N ARG A 462 12.64 2.68 -12.25
CA ARG A 462 13.25 3.80 -11.53
C ARG A 462 12.79 5.11 -12.15
N ILE A 463 12.24 5.99 -11.33
CA ILE A 463 11.61 7.24 -11.73
C ILE A 463 12.27 8.37 -10.96
N VAL A 464 12.72 9.41 -11.66
CA VAL A 464 13.42 10.54 -11.08
C VAL A 464 12.61 11.80 -11.29
N TYR A 465 12.52 12.62 -10.26
CA TYR A 465 11.81 13.88 -10.25
C TYR A 465 12.72 15.03 -9.84
N ASP A 466 12.64 16.11 -10.60
CA ASP A 466 13.33 17.36 -10.30
C ASP A 466 12.38 18.25 -9.48
N VAL A 467 12.37 18.03 -8.16
CA VAL A 467 11.56 18.83 -7.23
C VAL A 467 12.46 19.70 -6.37
N PRO A 468 11.99 20.88 -5.92
CA PRO A 468 12.75 21.74 -5.02
C PRO A 468 13.19 20.98 -3.75
N PRO A 469 14.39 21.28 -3.20
CA PRO A 469 14.81 20.71 -1.94
C PRO A 469 13.88 21.11 -0.79
N GLY A 470 13.47 20.12 0.01
CA GLY A 470 12.64 20.31 1.21
C GLY A 470 11.28 19.62 1.12
N PRO A 471 10.44 19.75 2.17
CA PRO A 471 9.04 19.37 2.10
C PRO A 471 8.29 20.18 1.05
N GLY A 472 7.14 19.67 0.59
CA GLY A 472 6.28 20.38 -0.36
C GLY A 472 5.97 19.60 -1.62
N PHE A 473 6.17 18.28 -1.62
CA PHE A 473 5.63 17.39 -2.64
C PHE A 473 4.94 16.20 -1.99
N ALA A 474 4.00 15.60 -2.71
CA ALA A 474 3.23 14.47 -2.24
C ALA A 474 2.92 13.53 -3.41
N VAL A 475 2.80 12.24 -3.12
CA VAL A 475 2.23 11.29 -4.06
C VAL A 475 0.71 11.39 -4.03
N ASP A 476 0.10 11.26 -5.20
CA ASP A 476 -1.34 11.12 -5.34
C ASP A 476 -1.82 9.83 -4.67
N SER A 477 -2.95 9.91 -3.96
CA SER A 477 -3.47 8.81 -3.13
C SER A 477 -4.94 9.06 -2.80
N PHE A 478 -5.64 8.02 -2.34
CA PHE A 478 -6.96 8.17 -1.71
C PHE A 478 -6.91 9.19 -0.54
N PRO A 479 -7.92 10.05 -0.37
CA PRO A 479 -7.94 11.08 0.67
C PRO A 479 -7.71 10.56 2.10
N GLU A 480 -8.34 9.44 2.45
CA GLU A 480 -8.19 8.82 3.76
C GLU A 480 -6.77 8.27 4.03
N GLN A 481 -5.91 8.23 3.01
CA GLN A 481 -4.52 7.79 3.14
C GLN A 481 -3.55 8.95 3.36
N LEU A 482 -4.06 10.19 3.44
CA LEU A 482 -3.32 11.39 3.83
C LEU A 482 -2.07 11.67 3.00
N HIS A 483 -2.04 11.18 1.75
CA HIS A 483 -0.88 11.23 0.86
C HIS A 483 0.42 10.71 1.50
N LYS A 484 0.31 9.71 2.39
CA LYS A 484 1.46 9.15 3.08
C LYS A 484 2.38 8.45 2.07
N PRO A 485 3.70 8.63 2.16
CA PRO A 485 4.66 8.05 1.20
C PRO A 485 4.62 6.52 1.12
N ILE A 486 4.11 5.84 2.15
CA ILE A 486 3.93 4.38 2.17
C ILE A 486 2.88 3.90 1.16
N THR A 487 1.97 4.78 0.71
CA THR A 487 0.91 4.46 -0.24
C THR A 487 1.41 4.35 -1.68
N ASP A 488 2.69 4.65 -1.90
CA ASP A 488 3.29 4.61 -3.22
C ASP A 488 3.26 3.19 -3.81
N HIS A 489 2.98 3.12 -5.11
CA HIS A 489 2.78 1.88 -5.82
C HIS A 489 3.12 2.01 -7.31
N GLY A 490 3.26 0.88 -7.98
CA GLY A 490 3.47 0.81 -9.41
C GLY A 490 2.73 -0.38 -9.99
N ASP A 491 2.29 -0.19 -11.23
CA ASP A 491 1.43 -1.14 -11.92
C ASP A 491 1.99 -1.45 -13.31
N PHE A 492 1.87 -2.72 -13.68
CA PHE A 492 2.44 -3.25 -14.89
C PHE A 492 1.50 -4.25 -15.55
N ILE A 493 1.22 -4.07 -16.84
CA ILE A 493 0.57 -5.08 -17.66
C ILE A 493 1.52 -5.48 -18.77
N ASN A 494 1.95 -6.74 -18.78
CA ASN A 494 2.85 -7.27 -19.79
C ASN A 494 2.15 -7.38 -21.15
N VAL A 495 2.52 -6.56 -22.12
CA VAL A 495 2.02 -6.69 -23.51
C VAL A 495 3.19 -6.73 -24.50
N PHE A 496 4.33 -7.29 -24.09
CA PHE A 496 5.40 -7.66 -25.02
C PHE A 496 4.86 -8.65 -26.06
N ASP A 497 5.23 -8.45 -27.31
CA ASP A 497 5.03 -9.49 -28.32
C ASP A 497 5.89 -10.73 -28.01
N ASP A 498 5.44 -11.89 -28.50
CA ASP A 498 6.10 -13.17 -28.28
C ASP A 498 7.58 -13.19 -28.66
N ARG A 499 7.95 -12.49 -29.73
CA ARG A 499 9.33 -12.46 -30.24
C ARG A 499 10.21 -11.65 -29.29
N LEU A 500 9.72 -10.52 -28.81
CA LEU A 500 10.41 -9.64 -27.89
C LEU A 500 10.54 -10.28 -26.50
N MET A 501 9.48 -10.90 -25.98
CA MET A 501 9.53 -11.63 -24.71
C MET A 501 10.56 -12.77 -24.76
N LYS A 502 10.60 -13.54 -25.85
CA LYS A 502 11.61 -14.60 -26.06
C LYS A 502 13.03 -14.02 -26.17
N LYS A 503 13.21 -12.88 -26.84
CA LYS A 503 14.50 -12.17 -26.94
C LYS A 503 14.97 -11.71 -25.56
N MET A 504 14.08 -11.12 -24.77
CA MET A 504 14.35 -10.65 -23.40
C MET A 504 14.84 -11.80 -22.52
N VAL A 505 14.06 -12.89 -22.42
CA VAL A 505 14.41 -14.06 -21.59
C VAL A 505 15.76 -14.65 -22.00
N ARG A 506 15.99 -14.81 -23.31
CA ARG A 506 17.28 -15.30 -23.81
C ARG A 506 18.42 -14.38 -23.42
N CYS A 507 18.26 -13.07 -23.60
CA CYS A 507 19.28 -12.10 -23.20
C CYS A 507 19.64 -12.21 -21.71
N ILE A 508 18.62 -12.25 -20.86
CA ILE A 508 18.77 -12.32 -19.40
C ILE A 508 19.45 -13.62 -18.97
N ASN A 509 18.99 -14.75 -19.50
CA ASN A 509 19.55 -16.07 -19.18
C ASN A 509 20.98 -16.27 -19.74
N ASP A 510 21.31 -15.65 -20.87
CA ASP A 510 22.67 -15.68 -21.44
C ASP A 510 23.66 -14.76 -20.68
N GLY A 511 23.21 -14.01 -19.66
CA GLY A 511 24.07 -13.09 -18.92
C GLY A 511 24.40 -11.80 -19.67
N ARG A 512 23.66 -11.47 -20.73
CA ARG A 512 23.92 -10.30 -21.59
C ARG A 512 23.17 -9.06 -21.10
N ARG A 513 23.65 -7.88 -21.50
CA ARG A 513 22.94 -6.61 -21.32
C ARG A 513 22.35 -6.19 -22.65
N CYS A 514 21.03 -6.18 -22.78
CA CYS A 514 20.32 -5.82 -24.00
C CYS A 514 19.41 -4.62 -23.81
N ARG A 515 19.00 -4.05 -24.94
CA ARG A 515 17.96 -3.03 -25.08
C ARG A 515 17.03 -3.42 -26.24
#